data_AF-A0A2S4UG47-F1
#
_entry.id   AF-A0A2S4UG47-F1
#
_cell.length_a   1.000
_cell.length_b   1.000
_cell.length_c   1.000
_cell.angle_alpha   90.00
_cell.angle_beta   90.00
_cell.angle_gamma   90.00
#
_symmetry.space_group_name_H-M   'P 1'
#
loop_
_entity.id
_entity.type
_entity.pdbx_description
1 polymer ?
#
loop_
_entity_poly.entity_id
_entity_poly.type
_entity_poly.pdbx_seq_one_letter_code
_entity_poly.pdbx_strand_id
1 'polypeptide(L)'
;MDTYSPEDWLDESLQISPEQGHLQISEVEYTRLAEQFHTTGYREGIHKGKEITTQEGFNHGFAAGAQRGKRLGRLRGQASGLLNILLKQMEEGDARVDQVRRLIRDLNQYEIQRPSNFESRPANDLQDLSNQMDALMTNPTNQNQSTSIQYQHLLDNQLLDRCQFELNAIIASMDIWLPGL
;
A
#
# COMPACT_ATOMS: atom_id res chain seq x y z
N MET A 1 -33.01 -53.09 -69.95
CA MET A 1 -33.79 -53.17 -68.70
C MET A 1 -32.76 -53.44 -67.63
N ASP A 2 -32.18 -52.37 -67.09
CA ASP A 2 -31.15 -52.47 -66.06
C ASP A 2 -31.84 -52.64 -64.71
N THR A 3 -31.61 -53.78 -64.08
CA THR A 3 -32.07 -54.07 -62.72
C THR A 3 -31.17 -53.32 -61.75
N TYR A 4 -31.63 -52.14 -61.32
CA TYR A 4 -31.04 -51.38 -60.23
C TYR A 4 -31.33 -52.11 -58.90
N SER A 5 -30.29 -52.66 -58.27
CA SER A 5 -30.36 -53.24 -56.92
C SER A 5 -30.15 -52.12 -55.88
N PRO A 6 -31.11 -51.79 -54.99
CA PRO A 6 -31.02 -50.62 -54.09
C PRO A 6 -30.31 -50.84 -52.74
N GLU A 7 -29.39 -51.80 -52.61
CA GLU A 7 -28.82 -52.20 -51.30
C GLU A 7 -27.27 -52.12 -51.29
N ASP A 8 -26.70 -50.97 -51.66
CA ASP A 8 -25.30 -50.59 -51.36
C ASP A 8 -25.32 -49.35 -50.45
N TRP A 9 -25.77 -49.54 -49.20
CA TRP A 9 -25.94 -48.44 -48.23
C TRP A 9 -24.82 -48.29 -47.20
N LEU A 10 -23.69 -49.00 -47.33
CA LEU A 10 -22.54 -48.78 -46.46
C LEU A 10 -21.24 -48.82 -47.27
N ASP A 11 -20.93 -47.67 -47.87
CA ASP A 11 -19.57 -47.33 -48.30
C ASP A 11 -18.67 -47.26 -47.05
N GLU A 12 -17.96 -48.36 -46.78
CA GLU A 12 -16.99 -48.49 -45.71
C GLU A 12 -15.80 -47.52 -45.86
N SER A 13 -15.66 -46.86 -47.03
CA SER A 13 -14.59 -45.89 -47.28
C SER A 13 -14.85 -44.48 -46.71
N LEU A 14 -16.04 -44.19 -46.18
CA LEU A 14 -16.36 -42.94 -45.46
C LEU A 14 -16.29 -43.06 -43.94
N GLN A 15 -15.92 -44.24 -43.41
CA GLN A 15 -15.61 -44.38 -41.99
C GLN A 15 -14.22 -43.81 -41.74
N ILE A 16 -14.14 -42.49 -41.55
CA ILE A 16 -13.05 -41.90 -40.77
C ILE A 16 -12.98 -42.72 -39.49
N SER A 17 -11.91 -43.48 -39.29
CA SER A 17 -11.77 -44.33 -38.11
C SER A 17 -12.06 -43.46 -36.88
N PRO A 18 -13.04 -43.81 -36.03
CA PRO A 18 -13.47 -42.94 -34.93
C PRO A 18 -12.33 -42.57 -33.99
N GLU A 19 -11.27 -43.38 -33.93
CA GLU A 19 -10.04 -43.05 -33.21
C GLU A 19 -9.25 -41.87 -33.79
N GLN A 20 -9.15 -41.72 -35.12
CA GLN A 20 -8.34 -40.67 -35.75
C GLN A 20 -8.98 -39.28 -35.59
N GLY A 21 -10.31 -39.20 -35.73
CA GLY A 21 -11.07 -37.97 -35.49
C GLY A 21 -10.99 -37.53 -34.02
N HIS A 22 -11.13 -38.46 -33.07
CA HIS A 22 -11.01 -38.15 -31.64
C HIS A 22 -9.61 -37.67 -31.25
N LEU A 23 -8.56 -38.27 -31.79
CA LEU A 23 -7.17 -37.84 -31.52
C LEU A 23 -6.91 -36.42 -32.05
N GLN A 24 -7.34 -36.12 -33.28
CA GLN A 24 -7.14 -34.79 -33.87
C GLN A 24 -7.99 -33.71 -33.18
N ILE A 25 -9.24 -34.02 -32.80
CA ILE A 25 -10.07 -33.13 -31.98
C ILE A 25 -9.42 -32.92 -30.60
N SER A 26 -8.84 -33.97 -30.00
CA SER A 26 -8.16 -33.86 -28.70
C SER A 26 -6.91 -32.98 -28.75
N GLU A 27 -6.13 -33.05 -29.82
CA GLU A 27 -4.92 -32.25 -30.00
C GLU A 27 -5.28 -30.77 -30.22
N VAL A 28 -6.30 -30.48 -31.03
CA VAL A 28 -6.79 -29.11 -31.26
C VAL A 28 -7.36 -28.50 -29.98
N GLU A 29 -8.17 -29.24 -29.22
CA GLU A 29 -8.68 -28.77 -27.92
C GLU A 29 -7.55 -28.59 -26.91
N TYR A 30 -6.53 -29.46 -26.92
CA TYR A 30 -5.35 -29.31 -26.07
C TYR A 30 -4.56 -28.04 -26.38
N THR A 31 -4.29 -27.76 -27.65
CA THR A 31 -3.61 -26.52 -28.08
C THR A 31 -4.42 -25.29 -27.71
N ARG A 32 -5.73 -25.29 -27.96
CA ARG A 32 -6.62 -24.17 -27.59
C ARG A 32 -6.62 -23.93 -26.09
N LEU A 33 -6.69 -25.00 -25.30
CA LEU A 33 -6.64 -24.93 -23.85
C LEU A 33 -5.28 -24.41 -23.35
N ALA A 34 -4.18 -24.85 -23.95
CA ALA A 34 -2.84 -24.37 -23.64
C ALA A 34 -2.69 -22.86 -23.95
N GLU A 35 -3.15 -22.39 -25.10
CA GLU A 35 -3.15 -20.96 -25.46
C GLU A 35 -3.98 -20.13 -24.49
N GLN A 36 -5.15 -20.64 -24.08
CA GLN A 36 -5.98 -20.00 -23.07
C GLN A 36 -5.28 -19.93 -21.71
N PHE A 37 -4.60 -21.00 -21.28
CA PHE A 37 -3.82 -21.00 -20.04
C PHE A 37 -2.63 -20.04 -20.09
N HIS A 38 -1.91 -19.95 -21.22
CA HIS A 38 -0.82 -18.99 -21.39
C HIS A 38 -1.32 -17.55 -21.34
N THR A 39 -2.38 -17.24 -22.08
CA THR A 39 -2.96 -15.89 -22.13
C THR A 39 -3.52 -15.47 -20.77
N THR A 40 -4.27 -16.37 -20.13
CA THR A 40 -4.86 -16.13 -18.81
C THR A 40 -3.78 -16.03 -17.74
N GLY A 41 -2.78 -16.92 -17.77
CA GLY A 41 -1.66 -16.93 -16.84
C GLY A 41 -0.81 -15.67 -16.93
N TYR A 42 -0.54 -15.18 -18.14
CA TYR A 42 0.17 -13.91 -18.34
C TYR A 42 -0.61 -12.72 -17.77
N ARG A 43 -1.91 -12.61 -18.09
CA ARG A 43 -2.78 -11.54 -17.56
C ARG A 43 -2.86 -11.58 -16.04
N GLU A 44 -3.02 -12.78 -15.48
CA GLU A 44 -3.07 -13.00 -14.04
C GLU A 44 -1.75 -12.63 -13.36
N GLY A 45 -0.61 -12.97 -13.98
CA GLY A 45 0.72 -12.58 -13.49
C GLY A 45 0.90 -11.06 -13.41
N ILE A 46 0.50 -10.34 -14.46
CA ILE A 46 0.53 -8.87 -14.47
C ILE A 46 -0.40 -8.29 -13.40
N HIS A 47 -1.60 -8.85 -13.25
CA HIS A 47 -2.56 -8.38 -12.26
C HIS A 47 -2.03 -8.57 -10.82
N LYS A 48 -1.52 -9.78 -10.51
CA LYS A 48 -0.91 -10.09 -9.22
C LYS A 48 0.31 -9.21 -8.93
N GLY A 49 1.16 -8.97 -9.92
CA GLY A 49 2.32 -8.08 -9.77
C GLY A 49 1.90 -6.65 -9.38
N LYS A 50 0.89 -6.10 -10.06
CA LYS A 50 0.33 -4.77 -9.73
C LYS A 50 -0.24 -4.70 -8.32
N GLU A 51 -0.97 -5.74 -7.92
CA GLU A 51 -1.56 -5.85 -6.58
C GLU A 51 -0.48 -5.91 -5.50
N ILE A 52 0.56 -6.72 -5.69
CA ILE A 52 1.68 -6.86 -4.74
C ILE A 52 2.39 -5.51 -4.54
N THR A 53 2.79 -4.83 -5.61
CA THR A 53 3.46 -3.52 -5.51
C THR A 53 2.57 -2.47 -4.84
N THR A 54 1.26 -2.46 -5.13
CA THR A 54 0.30 -1.56 -4.49
C THR A 54 0.19 -1.86 -2.99
N GLN A 55 0.15 -3.14 -2.62
CA GLN A 55 0.04 -3.57 -1.23
C GLN A 55 1.31 -3.25 -0.43
N GLU A 56 2.49 -3.41 -1.03
CA GLU A 56 3.76 -3.02 -0.40
C GLU A 56 3.81 -1.52 -0.12
N GLY A 57 3.40 -0.70 -1.09
CA GLY A 57 3.27 0.75 -0.91
C GLY A 57 2.27 1.12 0.20
N PHE A 58 1.11 0.46 0.24
CA PHE A 58 0.13 0.63 1.31
C PHE A 58 0.71 0.24 2.67
N ASN A 59 1.34 -0.92 2.79
CA ASN A 59 1.90 -1.43 4.05
C ASN A 59 2.93 -0.46 4.63
N HIS A 60 3.82 0.06 3.77
CA HIS A 60 4.84 1.03 4.18
C HIS A 60 4.21 2.35 4.65
N GLY A 61 3.28 2.90 3.86
CA GLY A 61 2.55 4.12 4.22
C GLY A 61 1.72 3.96 5.50
N PHE A 62 1.05 2.82 5.67
CA PHE A 62 0.26 2.49 6.84
C PHE A 62 1.12 2.40 8.10
N ALA A 63 2.25 1.68 8.06
CA ALA A 63 3.13 1.56 9.23
C ALA A 63 3.66 2.94 9.68
N ALA A 64 4.14 3.75 8.73
CA ALA A 64 4.65 5.09 9.03
C ALA A 64 3.55 6.04 9.53
N GLY A 65 2.36 5.98 8.91
CA GLY A 65 1.20 6.78 9.31
C GLY A 65 0.64 6.38 10.67
N ALA A 66 0.53 5.08 10.95
CA ALA A 66 0.04 4.55 12.21
C ALA A 66 0.95 4.92 13.38
N GLN A 67 2.28 4.81 13.22
CA GLN A 67 3.23 5.22 14.25
C GLN A 67 3.12 6.73 14.55
N ARG A 68 3.04 7.57 13.51
CA ARG A 68 2.87 9.02 13.67
C ARG A 68 1.53 9.38 14.30
N GLY A 69 0.43 8.79 13.83
CA GLY A 69 -0.91 9.00 14.36
C GLY A 69 -1.01 8.60 15.84
N LYS A 70 -0.44 7.45 16.22
CA LYS A 70 -0.36 7.01 17.61
C LYS A 70 0.39 8.02 18.49
N ARG A 71 1.55 8.50 18.01
CA ARG A 71 2.36 9.48 18.74
C ARG A 71 1.63 10.81 18.93
N LEU A 72 1.03 11.35 17.86
CA LEU A 72 0.25 12.58 17.89
C LEU A 72 -0.95 12.47 18.83
N GLY A 73 -1.70 11.37 18.74
CA GLY A 73 -2.85 11.11 19.60
C GLY A 73 -2.46 11.04 21.08
N ARG A 74 -1.35 10.38 21.41
CA ARG A 74 -0.80 10.34 22.77
C ARG A 74 -0.50 11.74 23.30
N LEU A 75 0.22 12.56 22.53
CA LEU A 75 0.58 13.93 22.94
C LEU A 75 -0.65 14.81 23.15
N ARG A 76 -1.63 14.75 22.23
CA ARG A 76 -2.90 15.49 22.39
C ARG A 76 -3.65 15.06 23.65
N GLY A 77 -3.71 13.75 23.91
CA GLY A 77 -4.35 13.19 25.10
C GLY A 77 -3.67 13.66 26.39
N GLN A 78 -2.34 13.58 26.45
CA GLN A 78 -1.55 14.05 27.59
C GLN A 78 -1.74 15.55 27.83
N ALA A 79 -1.64 16.37 26.79
CA ALA A 79 -1.85 17.81 26.90
C ALA A 79 -3.27 18.15 27.39
N SER A 80 -4.28 17.44 26.90
CA SER A 80 -5.67 17.65 27.31
C SER A 80 -5.92 17.24 28.76
N GLY A 81 -5.34 16.12 29.19
CA GLY A 81 -5.38 15.66 30.57
C GLY A 81 -4.67 16.65 31.51
N LEU A 82 -3.48 17.09 31.13
CA LEU A 82 -2.70 18.09 31.88
C LEU A 82 -3.46 19.40 32.04
N LEU A 83 -4.08 19.89 30.96
CA LEU A 83 -4.93 21.08 31.01
C LEU A 83 -6.08 20.92 32.01
N ASN A 84 -6.72 19.75 32.05
CA ASN A 84 -7.81 19.48 32.99
C ASN A 84 -7.33 19.55 34.45
N ILE A 85 -6.16 19.01 34.74
CA ILE A 85 -5.56 19.06 36.09
C ILE A 85 -5.22 20.50 36.47
N LEU A 86 -4.53 21.23 35.58
CA LEU A 86 -4.16 22.63 35.80
C LEU A 86 -5.39 23.51 36.10
N LEU A 87 -6.47 23.33 35.33
CA LEU A 87 -7.71 24.09 35.54
C LEU A 87 -8.44 23.74 36.85
N LYS A 88 -8.18 22.56 37.44
CA LYS A 88 -8.82 22.12 38.69
C LYS A 88 -8.01 22.43 39.94
N GLN A 89 -6.69 22.49 39.82
CA GLN A 89 -5.77 22.47 40.97
C GLN A 89 -4.94 23.74 41.11
N MET A 90 -4.96 24.65 40.12
CA MET A 90 -4.13 25.86 40.13
C MET A 90 -4.95 27.15 40.09
N GLU A 91 -4.32 28.23 40.54
CA GLU A 91 -4.89 29.57 40.57
C GLU A 91 -5.31 30.06 39.17
N GLU A 92 -6.35 30.89 39.12
CA GLU A 92 -6.81 31.52 37.89
C GLU A 92 -5.68 32.40 37.30
N GLY A 93 -5.29 32.12 36.05
CA GLY A 93 -4.26 32.88 35.34
C GLY A 93 -2.85 32.26 35.34
N ASP A 94 -2.71 30.98 35.69
CA ASP A 94 -1.42 30.29 35.61
C ASP A 94 -0.88 30.25 34.16
N ALA A 95 0.35 30.73 33.97
CA ALA A 95 1.04 30.75 32.67
C ALA A 95 1.16 29.35 32.03
N ARG A 96 1.14 28.27 32.83
CA ARG A 96 1.16 26.89 32.35
C ARG A 96 -0.11 26.54 31.59
N VAL A 97 -1.27 27.08 31.98
CA VAL A 97 -2.54 26.85 31.28
C VAL A 97 -2.45 27.37 29.84
N ASP A 98 -1.88 28.57 29.66
CA ASP A 98 -1.72 29.16 28.34
C ASP A 98 -0.64 28.45 27.51
N GLN A 99 0.42 27.95 28.14
CA GLN A 99 1.41 27.09 27.49
C GLN A 99 0.78 25.81 26.93
N VAL A 100 0.00 25.09 27.75
CA VAL A 100 -0.66 23.85 27.32
C VAL A 100 -1.70 24.12 26.22
N ARG A 101 -2.45 25.23 26.31
CA ARG A 101 -3.39 25.64 25.24
C ARG A 101 -2.69 25.90 23.90
N ARG A 102 -1.52 26.56 23.92
CA ARG A 102 -0.70 26.75 22.71
C ARG A 102 -0.23 25.41 22.16
N LEU A 103 0.26 24.52 23.01
CA LEU A 103 0.73 23.20 22.61
C LEU A 103 -0.38 22.35 21.98
N ILE A 104 -1.61 22.39 22.52
CA ILE A 104 -2.77 21.72 21.91
C ILE A 104 -3.07 22.31 20.53
N ARG A 105 -2.98 23.63 20.37
CA ARG A 105 -3.19 24.30 19.07
C ARG A 105 -2.15 23.84 18.05
N ASP A 106 -0.88 23.83 18.43
CA ASP A 106 0.23 23.39 17.57
C ASP A 106 0.04 21.92 17.17
N LEU A 107 -0.32 21.05 18.12
CA LEU A 107 -0.62 19.65 17.85
C LEU A 107 -1.87 19.49 16.96
N ASN A 108 -2.86 20.36 17.04
CA ASN A 108 -4.07 20.30 16.20
C ASN A 108 -3.79 20.77 14.77
N GLN A 109 -2.89 21.74 14.61
CA GLN A 109 -2.43 22.24 13.31
C GLN A 109 -1.40 21.33 12.65
N TYR A 110 -0.81 20.38 13.39
CA TYR A 110 0.07 19.37 12.83
C TYR A 110 -0.72 18.48 11.85
N GLU A 111 -0.65 18.86 10.57
CA GLU A 111 -1.17 18.09 9.47
C GLU A 111 -0.27 16.87 9.28
N ILE A 112 -0.87 15.67 9.27
CA ILE A 112 -0.15 14.48 8.84
C ILE A 112 0.08 14.68 7.35
N GLN A 113 1.22 15.26 6.97
CA GLN A 113 1.58 15.43 5.56
C GLN A 113 1.35 14.10 4.86
N ARG A 114 0.39 14.08 3.93
CA ARG A 114 0.37 13.06 2.90
C ARG A 114 1.73 13.18 2.23
N PRO A 115 2.55 12.11 2.17
CA PRO A 115 3.80 12.19 1.45
C PRO A 115 3.48 12.70 0.04
N SER A 116 4.02 13.87 -0.30
CA SER A 116 3.81 14.59 -1.56
C SER A 116 4.29 13.81 -2.80
N ASN A 117 4.81 12.60 -2.60
CA ASN A 117 5.31 11.71 -3.64
C ASN A 117 4.35 10.57 -4.01
N PHE A 118 3.10 10.57 -3.53
CA PHE A 118 2.03 9.89 -4.28
C PHE A 118 1.65 10.75 -5.49
N GLU A 119 2.60 10.99 -6.39
CA GLU A 119 2.23 11.09 -7.80
C GLU A 119 1.55 9.76 -8.09
N SER A 120 0.24 9.79 -8.32
CA SER A 120 -0.51 8.70 -8.92
C SER A 120 0.09 8.46 -10.30
N ARG A 121 1.25 7.83 -10.36
CA ARG A 121 1.92 7.45 -11.59
C ARG A 121 1.04 6.34 -12.15
N PRO A 122 0.27 6.60 -13.22
CA PRO A 122 -0.67 5.62 -13.70
C PRO A 122 0.13 4.38 -14.11
N ALA A 123 -0.21 3.23 -13.52
CA ALA A 123 0.48 1.95 -13.70
C ALA A 123 0.35 1.35 -15.13
N ASN A 124 0.15 2.20 -16.15
CA ASN A 124 -0.23 1.83 -17.50
C ASN A 124 0.66 2.41 -18.61
N ASP A 125 1.74 3.11 -18.31
CA ASP A 125 2.68 3.49 -19.38
C ASP A 125 3.48 2.25 -19.80
N LEU A 126 3.12 1.68 -20.95
CA LEU A 126 3.81 0.58 -21.64
C LEU A 126 5.32 0.83 -21.76
N GLN A 127 5.70 2.12 -21.77
CA GLN A 127 7.08 2.60 -21.76
C GLN A 127 7.82 2.25 -20.47
N ASP A 128 7.18 2.32 -19.29
CA ASP A 128 7.80 1.98 -18.01
C ASP A 128 8.02 0.45 -17.89
N LEU A 129 7.18 -0.37 -18.52
CA LEU A 129 7.38 -1.82 -18.60
C LEU A 129 8.55 -2.19 -19.52
N SER A 130 8.69 -1.49 -20.66
CA SER A 130 9.84 -1.63 -21.56
C SER A 130 11.13 -1.22 -20.86
N ASN A 131 11.12 -0.08 -20.18
CA ASN A 131 12.27 0.42 -19.44
C ASN A 131 12.64 -0.50 -18.25
N GLN A 132 11.66 -1.15 -17.61
CA GLN A 132 11.92 -2.15 -16.55
C GLN A 132 12.54 -3.44 -17.08
N MET A 133 12.10 -3.95 -18.24
CA MET A 133 12.73 -5.09 -18.90
C MET A 133 14.19 -4.78 -19.27
N ASP A 134 14.47 -3.60 -19.80
CA ASP A 134 15.83 -3.16 -20.14
C ASP A 134 16.71 -2.96 -18.88
N ALA A 135 16.11 -2.49 -17.78
CA ALA A 135 16.78 -2.30 -16.50
C ALA A 135 17.06 -3.64 -15.77
N LEU A 136 16.29 -4.70 -16.00
CA LEU A 136 16.60 -6.04 -15.48
C LEU A 136 17.76 -6.70 -16.25
N MET A 137 17.99 -6.25 -17.49
CA MET A 137 19.09 -6.70 -18.36
C MET A 137 20.39 -5.90 -18.14
N THR A 138 20.37 -4.85 -17.33
CA THR A 138 21.53 -4.00 -17.01
C THR A 138 21.69 -3.85 -15.49
N ASN A 139 22.90 -4.11 -14.98
CA ASN A 139 23.23 -4.26 -13.55
C ASN A 139 22.60 -3.22 -12.58
N PRO A 140 22.36 -3.61 -11.31
CA PRO A 140 21.48 -2.87 -10.40
C PRO A 140 22.18 -1.65 -9.83
N THR A 141 21.73 -0.46 -10.18
CA THR A 141 22.03 0.76 -9.41
C THR A 141 20.79 1.64 -9.34
N ASN A 142 20.03 1.50 -8.25
CA ASN A 142 19.07 2.52 -7.87
C ASN A 142 19.06 2.69 -6.34
N GLN A 143 19.98 3.52 -5.84
CA GLN A 143 20.04 3.94 -4.43
C GLN A 143 19.39 5.33 -4.21
N ASN A 144 18.78 5.94 -5.23
CA ASN A 144 18.43 7.36 -5.18
C ASN A 144 17.00 7.68 -4.72
N GLN A 145 16.11 6.69 -4.58
CA GLN A 145 14.77 6.91 -4.04
C GLN A 145 14.70 6.88 -2.51
N SER A 146 15.64 6.18 -1.85
CA SER A 146 15.65 6.01 -0.38
C SER A 146 16.05 7.27 0.38
N THR A 147 16.89 8.12 -0.22
CA THR A 147 17.49 9.27 0.48
C THR A 147 16.51 10.43 0.65
N SER A 148 15.63 10.71 -0.33
CA SER A 148 14.66 11.83 -0.24
C SER A 148 13.56 11.58 0.82
N ILE A 149 13.11 10.34 0.98
CA ILE A 149 12.13 9.94 2.00
C ILE A 149 12.72 10.08 3.42
N GLN A 150 14.02 9.81 3.58
CA GLN A 150 14.72 9.95 4.86
C GLN A 150 14.79 11.40 5.36
N TYR A 151 15.03 12.38 4.47
CA TYR A 151 15.12 13.79 4.87
C TYR A 151 13.76 14.37 5.30
N GLN A 152 12.67 14.00 4.62
CA GLN A 152 11.32 14.44 5.00
C GLN A 152 10.90 13.87 6.37
N HIS A 153 11.26 12.62 6.67
CA HIS A 153 11.01 12.00 7.97
C HIS A 153 11.78 12.66 9.13
N LEU A 154 12.93 13.29 8.86
CA LEU A 154 13.76 13.92 9.89
C LEU A 154 13.19 15.26 10.36
N LEU A 155 12.53 16.02 9.49
CA LEU A 155 11.97 17.35 9.80
C LEU A 155 10.60 17.25 10.50
N ASP A 156 9.73 16.34 10.08
CA ASP A 156 8.38 16.17 10.65
C ASP A 156 8.39 15.74 12.14
N ASN A 157 9.41 14.98 12.56
CA ASN A 157 9.53 14.56 13.97
C ASN A 157 9.88 15.71 14.92
N GLN A 158 10.46 16.81 14.44
CA GLN A 158 10.96 17.90 15.29
C GLN A 158 9.85 18.59 16.08
N LEU A 159 8.65 18.77 15.49
CA LEU A 159 7.53 19.37 16.20
C LEU A 159 7.02 18.45 17.31
N LEU A 160 6.83 17.16 17.02
CA LEU A 160 6.36 16.19 18.02
C LEU A 160 7.39 15.97 19.13
N ASP A 161 8.69 16.03 18.81
CA ASP A 161 9.78 15.99 19.79
C ASP A 161 9.76 17.24 20.68
N ARG A 162 9.62 18.43 20.09
CA ARG A 162 9.50 19.69 20.84
C ARG A 162 8.28 19.68 21.76
N CYS A 163 7.10 19.32 21.25
CA CYS A 163 5.88 19.27 22.06
C CYS A 163 6.00 18.24 23.19
N GLN A 164 6.65 17.10 22.94
CA GLN A 164 6.91 16.11 23.99
C GLN A 164 7.81 16.69 25.09
N PHE A 165 8.87 17.41 24.72
CA PHE A 165 9.78 18.04 25.66
C PHE A 165 9.07 19.10 26.51
N GLU A 166 8.31 20.00 25.88
CA GLU A 166 7.55 21.03 26.60
C GLU A 166 6.52 20.42 27.56
N LEU A 167 5.79 19.38 27.14
CA LEU A 167 4.87 18.66 28.03
C LEU A 167 5.59 18.07 29.24
N ASN A 168 6.72 17.40 29.04
CA ASN A 168 7.49 16.80 30.12
C ASN A 168 8.04 17.86 31.08
N ALA A 169 8.48 19.01 30.56
CA ALA A 169 8.95 20.12 31.38
C ALA A 169 7.84 20.68 32.28
N ILE A 170 6.62 20.82 31.75
CA ILE A 170 5.47 21.29 32.54
C ILE A 170 5.10 20.26 33.60
N ILE A 171 5.04 18.97 33.25
CA ILE A 171 4.75 17.90 34.23
C ILE A 171 5.81 17.88 35.34
N ALA A 172 7.09 17.91 34.99
CA ALA A 172 8.17 17.95 35.98
C ALA A 172 8.09 19.20 36.89
N SER A 173 7.68 20.34 36.32
CA SER A 173 7.45 21.56 37.12
C SER A 173 6.27 21.42 38.10
N MET A 174 5.31 20.56 37.81
CA MET A 174 4.20 20.25 38.71
C MET A 174 4.60 19.26 39.80
N ASP A 175 5.39 18.23 39.49
CA ASP A 175 5.88 17.26 40.49
C ASP A 175 6.75 17.91 41.57
N ILE A 176 7.44 19.01 41.24
CA ILE A 176 8.18 19.84 42.20
C ILE A 176 7.24 20.50 43.23
N TRP A 177 5.97 20.73 42.87
CA TRP A 177 4.98 21.45 43.68
C TRP A 177 3.90 20.53 44.30
N LEU A 178 3.71 19.32 43.76
CA LEU A 178 2.78 18.29 44.23
C LEU A 178 3.52 16.94 44.35
N PRO A 179 4.25 16.69 45.44
CA PRO A 179 4.93 15.42 45.61
C PRO A 179 3.88 14.33 45.90
N GLY A 180 3.63 13.46 44.92
CA GLY A 180 2.88 12.22 45.11
C GLY A 180 1.50 12.16 44.45
N LEU A 181 1.44 12.34 43.13
CA LEU A 181 0.36 11.76 42.32
C LEU A 181 0.83 10.47 41.64
#